data_AF-A0A2V6X6F9-F1
#
_entry.id   AF-A0A2V6X6F9-F1
#
_cell.length_a   1.000
_cell.length_b   1.000
_cell.length_c   1.000
_cell.angle_alpha   90.00
_cell.angle_beta   90.00
_cell.angle_gamma   90.00
#
_symmetry.space_group_name_H-M   'P 1'
#
loop_
_entity.id
_entity.type
_entity.pdbx_description
1 polymer ?
#
loop_
_entity_poly.entity_id
_entity_poly.type
_entity_poly.pdbx_seq_one_letter_code
_entity_poly.pdbx_strand_id
1 'polypeptide(L)'
;MRTRLVARLIALTGFIALLPMVAEAQGPKRGGTLRVAYGNEILGMDFYTTPGYEMAWVAMNVGCGLVSITPDGKFIPEAAESWQVSPDGLLYTFKLKKNVLFHDGNKVDAAAVKFTFDFVLDPANRSNMRQFLGSVHSVEVVEPHTVQIRLKQPYAFLMHVLAVYRMGMIIISPAVTQKYSPEERRAGKPEALVGCGPFKLVEWAKGAHLVMDRFDKYFEPGLPSLDRVVIRTIKDPVTQMAAFKAGEIDFIADLSADHVDTIRAQNPRAHIMTGKETTP
;
A
#
# COMPACT_ATOMS: atom_id res chain seq x y z
N MET A 1 26.96 91.93 -7.52
CA MET A 1 26.58 91.48 -6.16
C MET A 1 25.30 90.65 -6.27
N ARG A 2 25.39 89.36 -5.94
CA ARG A 2 24.30 88.36 -5.77
C ARG A 2 23.51 87.90 -7.02
N THR A 3 23.96 86.78 -7.59
CA THR A 3 23.21 85.91 -8.50
C THR A 3 22.61 84.75 -7.71
N ARG A 4 21.30 84.50 -7.81
CA ARG A 4 20.60 83.37 -7.17
C ARG A 4 20.54 82.20 -8.17
N LEU A 5 21.10 81.04 -7.83
CA LEU A 5 20.89 79.78 -8.54
C LEU A 5 20.00 78.86 -7.68
N VAL A 6 18.90 78.40 -8.25
CA VAL A 6 17.99 77.41 -7.66
C VAL A 6 18.42 76.04 -8.16
N ALA A 7 18.89 75.16 -7.27
CA ALA A 7 19.17 73.76 -7.57
C ALA A 7 17.94 72.90 -7.27
N ARG A 8 17.47 72.13 -8.25
CA ARG A 8 16.40 71.13 -8.10
C ARG A 8 17.01 69.81 -7.63
N LEU A 9 16.55 69.29 -6.48
CA LEU A 9 16.75 67.91 -6.05
C LEU A 9 15.85 66.99 -6.90
N ILE A 10 16.44 65.92 -7.46
CA ILE A 10 15.68 64.76 -7.95
C ILE A 10 15.98 63.62 -6.99
N ALA A 11 14.97 63.21 -6.21
CA ALA A 11 15.02 62.01 -5.39
C ALA A 11 14.61 60.80 -6.26
N LEU A 12 15.50 59.82 -6.39
CA LEU A 12 15.24 58.57 -7.09
C LEU A 12 14.85 57.50 -6.05
N THR A 13 13.55 57.25 -5.89
CA THR A 13 13.04 56.14 -5.07
C THR A 13 13.03 54.86 -5.91
N GLY A 14 13.98 53.96 -5.63
CA GLY A 14 14.02 52.62 -6.23
C GLY A 14 12.98 51.69 -5.60
N PHE A 15 12.05 51.19 -6.41
CA PHE A 15 11.05 50.20 -6.02
C PHE A 15 11.64 48.79 -6.20
N ILE A 16 12.05 48.14 -5.11
CA ILE A 16 12.48 46.73 -5.15
C ILE A 16 11.21 45.88 -5.13
N ALA A 17 10.86 45.30 -6.26
CA ALA A 17 9.79 44.31 -6.36
C ALA A 17 10.26 42.99 -5.71
N LEU A 18 9.79 42.69 -4.50
CA LEU A 18 9.89 41.34 -3.94
C LEU A 18 8.94 40.42 -4.70
N LEU A 19 9.49 39.60 -5.59
CA LEU A 19 8.77 38.46 -6.14
C LEU A 19 8.64 37.39 -5.04
N PRO A 20 7.43 36.84 -4.79
CA PRO A 20 7.27 35.76 -3.84
C PRO A 20 8.03 34.54 -4.36
N MET A 21 9.03 34.10 -3.61
CA MET A 21 9.73 32.85 -3.83
C MET A 21 8.74 31.73 -3.49
N VAL A 22 8.08 31.18 -4.52
CA VAL A 22 7.24 29.99 -4.36
C VAL A 22 8.20 28.87 -4.01
N ALA A 23 8.19 28.45 -2.74
CA ALA A 23 8.88 27.24 -2.32
C ALA A 23 8.21 26.06 -3.04
N GLU A 24 8.84 25.54 -4.09
CA GLU A 24 8.50 24.22 -4.61
C GLU A 24 8.64 23.25 -3.46
N ALA A 25 7.53 22.63 -3.05
CA ALA A 25 7.56 21.50 -2.14
C ALA A 25 8.46 20.45 -2.80
N GLN A 26 9.64 20.19 -2.20
CA GLN A 26 10.53 19.15 -2.70
C GLN A 26 9.73 17.85 -2.69
N GLY A 27 9.49 17.30 -3.89
CA GLY A 27 8.86 15.99 -4.04
C GLY A 27 9.63 14.94 -3.23
N PRO A 28 8.99 13.81 -2.88
CA PRO A 28 9.62 12.79 -2.05
C PRO A 28 10.96 12.37 -2.66
N LYS A 29 12.02 12.40 -1.84
CA LYS A 29 13.36 11.97 -2.25
C LYS A 29 13.27 10.53 -2.77
N ARG A 30 13.70 10.32 -4.01
CA ARG A 30 13.77 8.97 -4.60
C ARG A 30 14.95 8.21 -3.99
N GLY A 31 14.72 6.94 -3.72
CA GLY A 31 15.65 6.01 -3.13
C GLY A 31 15.72 6.04 -1.60
N GLY A 32 16.57 5.19 -1.06
CA GLY A 32 16.76 5.02 0.38
C GLY A 32 15.88 3.94 0.99
N THR A 33 16.13 3.72 2.28
CA THR A 33 15.48 2.66 3.07
C THR A 33 14.62 3.30 4.15
N LEU A 34 13.35 2.90 4.21
CA LEU A 34 12.48 3.19 5.35
C LEU A 34 12.61 2.07 6.39
N ARG A 35 13.02 2.40 7.61
CA ARG A 35 13.14 1.46 8.73
C ARG A 35 11.98 1.69 9.70
N VAL A 36 11.12 0.70 9.82
CA VAL A 36 9.92 0.74 10.64
C VAL A 36 10.12 -0.14 11.86
N ALA A 37 9.73 0.35 13.04
CA ALA A 37 9.53 -0.48 14.22
C ALA A 37 8.05 -0.81 14.35
N TYR A 38 7.75 -2.09 14.63
CA TYR A 38 6.40 -2.56 14.92
C TYR A 38 6.47 -3.63 16.02
N GLY A 39 5.61 -3.55 17.03
CA GLY A 39 5.62 -4.46 18.17
C GLY A 39 4.94 -5.80 17.91
N ASN A 40 4.00 -5.85 16.97
CA ASN A 40 3.29 -7.09 16.68
C ASN A 40 4.03 -7.99 15.70
N GLU A 41 3.83 -9.30 15.85
CA GLU A 41 4.48 -10.32 15.05
C GLU A 41 3.56 -10.83 13.94
N ILE A 42 4.07 -10.85 12.71
CA ILE A 42 3.41 -11.52 11.58
C ILE A 42 3.54 -13.03 11.79
N LEU A 43 2.43 -13.77 11.83
CA LEU A 43 2.44 -15.19 12.21
C LEU A 43 2.74 -16.16 11.04
N GLY A 44 2.55 -15.69 9.81
CA GLY A 44 2.70 -16.43 8.55
C GLY A 44 2.70 -15.47 7.36
N MET A 45 3.14 -15.94 6.19
CA MET A 45 3.19 -15.12 4.97
C MET A 45 2.14 -15.49 3.92
N ASP A 46 1.22 -16.40 4.20
CA ASP A 46 0.16 -16.74 3.26
C ASP A 46 -1.00 -15.73 3.34
N PHE A 47 -1.22 -14.95 2.27
CA PHE A 47 -2.27 -13.93 2.20
C PHE A 47 -3.69 -14.42 2.51
N TYR A 48 -3.98 -15.71 2.39
CA TYR A 48 -5.36 -16.24 2.50
C TYR A 48 -5.66 -16.98 3.79
N THR A 49 -4.62 -17.58 4.39
CA THR A 49 -4.79 -18.43 5.57
C THR A 49 -4.16 -17.85 6.81
N THR A 50 -3.30 -16.85 6.67
CA THR A 50 -2.70 -16.18 7.84
C THR A 50 -3.71 -15.19 8.42
N PRO A 51 -4.14 -15.39 9.68
CA PRO A 51 -5.01 -14.43 10.35
C PRO A 51 -4.22 -13.22 10.85
N GLY A 52 -4.94 -12.17 11.20
CA GLY A 52 -4.37 -11.03 11.91
C GLY A 52 -4.22 -9.78 11.03
N TYR A 53 -4.33 -8.63 11.69
CA TYR A 53 -4.15 -7.33 11.06
C TYR A 53 -2.71 -7.13 10.58
N GLU A 54 -1.76 -7.80 11.22
CA GLU A 54 -0.33 -7.73 10.97
C GLU A 54 0.01 -8.12 9.53
N MET A 55 -0.72 -9.09 8.95
CA MET A 55 -0.52 -9.50 7.56
C MET A 55 -0.86 -8.38 6.56
N ALA A 56 -1.67 -7.39 6.94
CA ALA A 56 -1.98 -6.24 6.11
C ALA A 56 -0.73 -5.42 5.76
N TRP A 57 0.26 -5.34 6.65
CA TRP A 57 1.54 -4.65 6.37
C TRP A 57 2.28 -5.28 5.20
N VAL A 58 2.20 -6.59 5.05
CA VAL A 58 2.76 -7.31 3.91
C VAL A 58 1.86 -7.13 2.69
N ALA A 59 0.56 -7.36 2.87
CA ALA A 59 -0.43 -7.34 1.81
C ALA A 59 -0.52 -5.99 1.07
N MET A 60 -0.42 -4.87 1.80
CA MET A 60 -0.45 -3.52 1.23
C MET A 60 0.81 -3.16 0.43
N ASN A 61 1.95 -3.79 0.74
CA ASN A 61 3.22 -3.50 0.07
C ASN A 61 3.51 -4.48 -1.07
N VAL A 62 3.12 -5.75 -0.90
CA VAL A 62 3.44 -6.85 -1.81
C VAL A 62 2.27 -7.18 -2.74
N GLY A 63 1.03 -7.02 -2.28
CA GLY A 63 -0.16 -7.35 -3.05
C GLY A 63 -0.71 -6.18 -3.85
N CYS A 64 -1.68 -6.49 -4.71
CA CYS A 64 -2.60 -5.52 -5.30
C CYS A 64 -3.99 -6.16 -5.44
N GLY A 65 -5.05 -5.34 -5.42
CA GLY A 65 -6.42 -5.76 -5.65
C GLY A 65 -6.98 -5.23 -6.97
N LEU A 66 -8.24 -5.58 -7.28
CA LEU A 66 -8.93 -4.98 -8.44
C LEU A 66 -9.14 -3.48 -8.26
N VAL A 67 -9.55 -3.10 -7.04
CA VAL A 67 -9.87 -1.73 -6.65
C VAL A 67 -9.25 -1.45 -5.29
N SER A 68 -9.13 -0.17 -4.96
CA SER A 68 -8.76 0.30 -3.64
C SER A 68 -9.83 1.27 -3.11
N ILE A 69 -9.69 1.71 -1.87
CA ILE A 69 -10.61 2.63 -1.22
C ILE A 69 -9.80 3.73 -0.53
N THR A 70 -10.22 4.98 -0.72
CA THR A 70 -9.62 6.14 -0.07
C THR A 70 -10.12 6.27 1.38
N PRO A 71 -9.44 7.07 2.23
CA PRO A 71 -9.87 7.29 3.61
C PRO A 71 -11.29 7.86 3.78
N ASP A 72 -11.79 8.60 2.77
CA ASP A 72 -13.18 9.11 2.72
C ASP A 72 -14.19 8.08 2.18
N GLY A 73 -13.76 6.84 1.93
CA GLY A 73 -14.62 5.73 1.55
C GLY A 73 -14.91 5.64 0.04
N LYS A 74 -14.19 6.39 -0.79
CA LYS A 74 -14.38 6.36 -2.25
C LYS A 74 -13.58 5.22 -2.87
N PHE A 75 -14.25 4.38 -3.67
CA PHE A 75 -13.56 3.37 -4.46
C PHE A 75 -12.76 4.01 -5.59
N ILE A 76 -11.52 3.56 -5.75
CA ILE A 76 -10.58 4.04 -6.77
C ILE A 76 -9.94 2.86 -7.53
N PRO A 77 -9.47 3.09 -8.76
CA PRO A 77 -8.71 2.10 -9.53
C PRO A 77 -7.49 1.56 -8.77
N GLU A 78 -7.20 0.27 -8.97
CA GLU A 78 -5.95 -0.40 -8.57
C GLU A 78 -5.46 -1.23 -9.77
N ALA A 79 -5.51 -2.56 -9.77
CA ALA A 79 -5.22 -3.37 -10.95
C ALA A 79 -6.29 -3.24 -12.05
N ALA A 80 -7.53 -2.91 -11.69
CA ALA A 80 -8.56 -2.49 -12.63
C ALA A 80 -8.46 -0.98 -12.90
N GLU A 81 -8.54 -0.58 -14.17
CA GLU A 81 -8.60 0.83 -14.57
C GLU A 81 -10.02 1.39 -14.46
N SER A 82 -11.04 0.54 -14.58
CA SER A 82 -12.44 0.92 -14.45
C SER A 82 -13.34 -0.29 -14.18
N TRP A 83 -14.56 -0.03 -13.73
CA TRP A 83 -15.59 -1.04 -13.58
C TRP A 83 -16.98 -0.49 -13.91
N GLN A 84 -17.89 -1.39 -14.25
CA GLN A 84 -19.31 -1.09 -14.45
C GLN A 84 -20.15 -2.09 -13.66
N VAL A 85 -21.24 -1.61 -13.08
CA VAL A 85 -22.23 -2.43 -12.37
C VAL A 85 -23.54 -2.35 -13.14
N SER A 86 -24.15 -3.49 -13.43
CA SER A 86 -25.46 -3.54 -14.08
C SER A 86 -26.55 -2.89 -13.21
N PRO A 87 -27.65 -2.37 -13.81
CA PRO A 87 -28.72 -1.72 -13.06
C PRO A 87 -29.38 -2.59 -11.97
N ASP A 88 -29.38 -3.91 -12.15
CA ASP A 88 -29.88 -4.89 -11.17
C ASP A 88 -28.87 -5.22 -10.05
N GLY A 89 -27.65 -4.70 -10.13
CA GLY A 89 -26.59 -4.95 -9.15
C GLY A 89 -26.02 -6.38 -9.18
N LEU A 90 -26.28 -7.15 -10.23
CA LEU A 90 -25.88 -8.57 -10.32
C LEU A 90 -24.63 -8.82 -11.15
N LEU A 91 -24.22 -7.91 -12.03
CA LEU A 91 -23.07 -8.09 -12.90
C LEU A 91 -22.07 -6.95 -12.74
N TYR A 92 -20.85 -7.29 -12.35
CA TYR A 92 -19.73 -6.37 -12.22
C TYR A 92 -18.73 -6.68 -13.33
N THR A 93 -18.48 -5.72 -14.22
CA THR A 93 -17.48 -5.86 -15.30
C THR A 93 -16.28 -4.99 -14.98
N PHE A 94 -15.09 -5.58 -14.87
CA PHE A 94 -13.84 -4.86 -14.63
C PHE A 94 -12.97 -4.86 -15.89
N LYS A 95 -12.40 -3.70 -16.23
CA LYS A 95 -11.34 -3.56 -17.23
C LYS A 95 -10.00 -3.46 -16.50
N LEU A 96 -9.04 -4.30 -16.86
CA LEU A 96 -7.74 -4.42 -16.20
C LEU A 96 -6.70 -3.55 -16.89
N LYS A 97 -5.81 -2.94 -16.09
CA LYS A 97 -4.60 -2.27 -16.59
C LYS A 97 -3.71 -3.29 -17.31
N LYS A 98 -3.24 -2.94 -18.50
CA LYS A 98 -2.45 -3.86 -19.36
C LYS A 98 -0.98 -4.02 -18.94
N ASN A 99 -0.49 -3.13 -18.08
CA ASN A 99 0.91 -3.06 -17.64
C ASN A 99 1.14 -3.68 -16.26
N VAL A 100 0.12 -4.29 -15.65
CA VAL A 100 0.25 -4.90 -14.31
C VAL A 100 0.96 -6.23 -14.44
N LEU A 101 2.07 -6.36 -13.72
CA LEU A 101 2.87 -7.56 -13.64
C LEU A 101 2.90 -8.05 -12.19
N PHE A 102 2.90 -9.36 -12.04
CA PHE A 102 3.37 -9.99 -10.82
C PHE A 102 4.88 -9.80 -10.67
N HIS A 103 5.37 -9.94 -9.44
CA HIS A 103 6.78 -9.83 -9.12
C HIS A 103 7.67 -10.85 -9.83
N ASP A 104 7.10 -11.99 -10.26
CA ASP A 104 7.74 -13.02 -11.07
C ASP A 104 7.80 -12.68 -12.58
N GLY A 105 7.20 -11.56 -12.99
CA GLY A 105 7.14 -11.08 -14.38
C GLY A 105 5.94 -11.58 -15.18
N ASN A 106 5.10 -12.47 -14.65
CA ASN A 106 3.85 -12.86 -15.29
C ASN A 106 2.86 -11.70 -15.30
N LYS A 107 1.91 -11.71 -16.24
CA LYS A 107 0.88 -10.68 -16.34
C LYS A 107 -0.24 -10.89 -15.33
N VAL A 108 -0.75 -9.80 -14.78
CA VAL A 108 -2.03 -9.81 -14.07
C VAL A 108 -3.14 -9.59 -15.11
N ASP A 109 -3.77 -10.68 -15.51
CA ASP A 109 -4.83 -10.70 -16.52
C ASP A 109 -6.15 -11.23 -15.94
N ALA A 110 -7.20 -11.27 -16.77
CA ALA A 110 -8.52 -11.73 -16.34
C ALA A 110 -8.50 -13.19 -15.89
N ALA A 111 -7.61 -14.03 -16.42
CA ALA A 111 -7.46 -15.41 -16.00
C ALA A 111 -6.85 -15.51 -14.59
N ALA A 112 -5.87 -14.67 -14.26
CA ALA A 112 -5.32 -14.57 -12.90
C ALA A 112 -6.36 -14.08 -11.87
N VAL A 113 -7.22 -13.14 -12.27
CA VAL A 113 -8.35 -12.69 -11.42
C VAL A 113 -9.31 -13.86 -11.20
N LYS A 114 -9.75 -14.54 -12.27
CA LYS A 114 -10.63 -15.70 -12.16
C LYS A 114 -10.03 -16.77 -11.24
N PHE A 115 -8.75 -17.11 -11.45
CA PHE A 115 -8.02 -18.05 -10.62
C PHE A 115 -8.06 -17.65 -9.14
N THR A 116 -7.86 -16.37 -8.83
CA THR A 116 -7.92 -15.86 -7.44
C THR A 116 -9.28 -16.12 -6.81
N PHE A 117 -10.38 -15.83 -7.51
CA PHE A 117 -11.73 -16.09 -6.99
C PHE A 117 -12.02 -17.57 -6.82
N ASP A 118 -11.65 -18.39 -7.81
CA ASP A 118 -11.82 -19.84 -7.74
C ASP A 118 -11.03 -20.41 -6.55
N PHE A 119 -9.80 -19.94 -6.33
CA PHE A 119 -8.96 -20.34 -5.21
C PHE A 119 -9.58 -19.96 -3.86
N VAL A 120 -10.08 -18.74 -3.71
CA VAL A 120 -10.71 -18.27 -2.46
C VAL A 120 -12.04 -19.00 -2.18
N LEU A 121 -12.82 -19.30 -3.20
CA LEU A 121 -14.13 -19.96 -3.06
C LEU A 121 -14.04 -21.46 -2.75
N ASP A 122 -12.94 -22.11 -3.15
CA ASP A 122 -12.68 -23.51 -2.85
C ASP A 122 -12.50 -23.73 -1.33
N PRO A 123 -13.40 -24.50 -0.67
CA PRO A 123 -13.28 -24.77 0.75
C PRO A 123 -11.99 -25.51 1.15
N ALA A 124 -11.34 -26.23 0.23
CA ALA A 124 -10.08 -26.91 0.50
C ALA A 124 -8.93 -25.93 0.81
N ASN A 125 -8.99 -24.71 0.24
CA ASN A 125 -7.97 -23.68 0.43
C ASN A 125 -8.12 -22.90 1.74
N ARG A 126 -9.27 -23.06 2.45
CA ARG A 126 -9.51 -22.48 3.77
C ARG A 126 -9.27 -20.96 3.86
N SER A 127 -9.57 -20.23 2.78
CA SER A 127 -9.43 -18.77 2.76
C SER A 127 -10.37 -18.11 3.78
N ASN A 128 -9.84 -17.17 4.57
CA ASN A 128 -10.62 -16.33 5.48
C ASN A 128 -11.65 -15.45 4.74
N MET A 129 -11.43 -15.17 3.45
CA MET A 129 -12.30 -14.31 2.63
C MET A 129 -13.49 -15.04 2.02
N ARG A 130 -13.49 -16.38 2.03
CA ARG A 130 -14.55 -17.20 1.43
C ARG A 130 -15.95 -16.83 1.94
N GLN A 131 -16.06 -16.53 3.24
CA GLN A 131 -17.33 -16.16 3.88
C GLN A 131 -17.97 -14.89 3.30
N PHE A 132 -17.17 -13.98 2.74
CA PHE A 132 -17.64 -12.73 2.16
C PHE A 132 -18.02 -12.84 0.67
N LEU A 133 -17.74 -13.99 0.03
CA LEU A 133 -17.97 -14.21 -1.39
C LEU A 133 -19.13 -15.18 -1.67
N GLY A 134 -19.95 -15.53 -0.68
CA GLY A 134 -21.06 -16.49 -0.86
C GLY A 134 -22.11 -16.07 -1.91
N SER A 135 -22.24 -14.78 -2.15
CA SER A 135 -23.10 -14.19 -3.19
C SER A 135 -22.52 -14.30 -4.60
N VAL A 136 -21.23 -14.59 -4.77
CA VAL A 136 -20.63 -14.79 -6.10
C VAL A 136 -21.20 -16.06 -6.73
N HIS A 137 -21.73 -15.92 -7.94
CA HIS A 137 -22.25 -17.01 -8.77
C HIS A 137 -21.19 -17.51 -9.74
N SER A 138 -20.59 -16.62 -10.53
CA SER A 138 -19.54 -16.95 -11.50
C SER A 138 -18.53 -15.82 -11.64
N VAL A 139 -17.31 -16.19 -12.04
CA VAL A 139 -16.28 -15.26 -12.51
C VAL A 139 -15.84 -15.72 -13.89
N GLU A 140 -16.00 -14.85 -14.88
CA GLU A 140 -15.86 -15.15 -16.29
C GLU A 140 -14.81 -14.26 -16.95
N VAL A 141 -13.95 -14.87 -17.75
CA VAL A 141 -12.99 -14.16 -18.59
C VAL A 141 -13.68 -13.85 -19.91
N VAL A 142 -14.04 -12.58 -20.12
CA VAL A 142 -14.68 -12.14 -21.37
C VAL A 142 -13.62 -11.85 -22.43
N GLU A 143 -12.52 -11.24 -22.01
CA GLU A 143 -11.35 -10.91 -22.82
C GLU A 143 -10.11 -10.98 -21.91
N PRO A 144 -8.88 -10.99 -22.45
CA PRO A 144 -7.66 -11.08 -21.63
C PRO A 144 -7.56 -10.03 -20.51
N HIS A 145 -8.15 -8.85 -20.68
CA HIS A 145 -8.15 -7.78 -19.66
C HIS A 145 -9.57 -7.35 -19.27
N THR A 146 -10.55 -8.24 -19.46
CA THR A 146 -11.95 -7.99 -19.09
C THR A 146 -12.49 -9.18 -18.31
N VAL A 147 -12.83 -8.96 -17.05
CA VAL A 147 -13.40 -9.99 -16.17
C VAL A 147 -14.80 -9.57 -15.72
N GLN A 148 -15.72 -10.53 -15.70
CA GLN A 148 -17.06 -10.36 -15.19
C GLN A 148 -17.28 -11.18 -13.94
N ILE A 149 -17.83 -10.55 -12.91
CA ILE A 149 -18.26 -11.19 -11.67
C ILE A 149 -19.78 -11.12 -11.62
N ARG A 150 -20.44 -12.28 -11.67
CA ARG A 150 -21.89 -12.39 -11.55
C ARG A 150 -22.26 -12.80 -10.13
N LEU A 151 -23.29 -12.17 -9.58
CA LEU A 151 -23.83 -12.47 -8.26
C LEU A 151 -25.14 -13.26 -8.35
N LYS A 152 -25.42 -14.06 -7.32
CA LYS A 152 -26.69 -14.78 -7.12
C LYS A 152 -27.82 -13.83 -6.70
N GLN A 153 -27.46 -12.77 -6.00
CA GLN A 153 -28.34 -11.72 -5.49
C GLN A 153 -27.54 -10.42 -5.35
N PRO A 154 -28.18 -9.24 -5.34
CA PRO A 154 -27.49 -7.98 -5.16
C PRO A 154 -26.75 -7.98 -3.80
N TYR A 155 -25.49 -7.57 -3.81
CA TYR A 155 -24.66 -7.51 -2.61
C TYR A 155 -23.86 -6.22 -2.55
N ALA A 156 -24.41 -5.21 -1.86
CA ALA A 156 -23.83 -3.87 -1.78
C ALA A 156 -22.41 -3.83 -1.16
N PHE A 157 -22.06 -4.85 -0.37
CA PHE A 157 -20.76 -4.91 0.29
C PHE A 157 -19.64 -5.48 -0.61
N LEU A 158 -19.94 -6.00 -1.80
CA LEU A 158 -18.92 -6.62 -2.67
C LEU A 158 -17.74 -5.68 -2.94
N MET A 159 -18.00 -4.42 -3.32
CA MET A 159 -16.93 -3.46 -3.61
C MET A 159 -16.02 -3.20 -2.40
N HIS A 160 -16.58 -3.21 -1.18
CA HIS A 160 -15.78 -3.11 0.04
C HIS A 160 -14.88 -4.34 0.21
N VAL A 161 -15.41 -5.54 -0.02
CA VAL A 161 -14.64 -6.80 0.03
C VAL A 161 -13.48 -6.78 -0.96
N LEU A 162 -13.70 -6.25 -2.18
CA LEU A 162 -12.66 -6.14 -3.20
C LEU A 162 -11.63 -5.05 -2.89
N ALA A 163 -12.05 -3.94 -2.28
CA ALA A 163 -11.18 -2.81 -1.96
C ALA A 163 -10.32 -3.04 -0.71
N VAL A 164 -10.79 -3.84 0.25
CA VAL A 164 -9.99 -4.28 1.40
C VAL A 164 -9.15 -5.51 1.07
N TYR A 165 -8.59 -5.55 -0.14
CA TYR A 165 -7.77 -6.67 -0.63
C TYR A 165 -6.63 -7.04 0.33
N ARG A 166 -6.12 -6.04 1.07
CA ARG A 166 -5.14 -6.18 2.15
C ARG A 166 -5.51 -7.16 3.27
N MET A 167 -6.79 -7.54 3.37
CA MET A 167 -7.31 -8.51 4.33
C MET A 167 -7.46 -9.93 3.77
N GLY A 168 -7.03 -10.17 2.51
CA GLY A 168 -6.98 -11.51 1.90
C GLY A 168 -7.61 -11.64 0.51
N MET A 169 -7.94 -10.54 -0.16
CA MET A 169 -8.44 -10.53 -1.55
C MET A 169 -7.39 -10.00 -2.56
N ILE A 170 -6.12 -10.24 -2.28
CA ILE A 170 -5.02 -9.97 -3.22
C ILE A 170 -5.17 -10.86 -4.47
N ILE A 171 -4.92 -10.28 -5.65
CA ILE A 171 -4.79 -11.06 -6.88
C ILE A 171 -3.48 -11.85 -6.84
N ILE A 172 -3.54 -13.15 -7.08
CA ILE A 172 -2.37 -14.05 -7.00
C ILE A 172 -1.89 -14.57 -8.34
N SER A 173 -0.57 -14.80 -8.39
CA SER A 173 0.07 -15.54 -9.48
C SER A 173 -0.38 -17.00 -9.43
N PRO A 174 -1.06 -17.51 -10.48
CA PRO A 174 -1.42 -18.93 -10.56
C PRO A 174 -0.17 -19.82 -10.56
N ALA A 175 0.88 -19.42 -11.27
CA ALA A 175 2.12 -20.18 -11.38
C ALA A 175 2.79 -20.41 -10.02
N VAL A 176 2.84 -19.37 -9.17
CA VAL A 176 3.45 -19.46 -7.83
C VAL A 176 2.55 -20.23 -6.89
N THR A 177 1.24 -19.95 -6.89
CA THR A 177 0.28 -20.62 -6.01
C THR A 177 0.20 -22.13 -6.28
N GLN A 178 0.34 -22.57 -7.53
CA GLN A 178 0.36 -23.98 -7.89
C GLN A 178 1.70 -24.66 -7.61
N LYS A 179 2.80 -23.91 -7.63
CA LYS A 179 4.16 -24.44 -7.44
C LYS A 179 4.48 -24.71 -5.96
N TYR A 180 4.03 -23.84 -5.06
CA TYR A 180 4.38 -23.90 -3.63
C TYR A 180 3.22 -24.39 -2.78
N SER A 181 3.51 -25.27 -1.83
CA SER A 181 2.49 -25.76 -0.90
C SER A 181 1.99 -24.64 0.03
N PRO A 182 0.80 -24.78 0.64
CA PRO A 182 0.35 -23.85 1.68
C PRO A 182 1.36 -23.65 2.81
N GLU A 183 2.05 -24.70 3.23
CA GLU A 183 3.10 -24.65 4.26
C GLU A 183 4.30 -23.82 3.80
N GLU A 184 4.74 -23.97 2.55
CA GLU A 184 5.86 -23.20 2.00
C GLU A 184 5.52 -21.71 1.84
N ARG A 185 4.31 -21.40 1.38
CA ARG A 185 3.81 -20.02 1.32
C ARG A 185 3.73 -19.41 2.72
N ARG A 186 3.22 -20.16 3.70
CA ARG A 186 3.15 -19.72 5.11
C ARG A 186 4.53 -19.51 5.73
N ALA A 187 5.52 -20.33 5.35
CA ALA A 187 6.91 -20.18 5.80
C ALA A 187 7.60 -18.94 5.22
N GLY A 188 7.02 -18.29 4.20
CA GLY A 188 7.47 -16.99 3.69
C GLY A 188 8.78 -17.04 2.92
N LYS A 189 8.99 -18.09 2.13
CA LYS A 189 10.04 -18.08 1.10
C LYS A 189 9.75 -16.92 0.12
N PRO A 190 10.71 -16.04 -0.19
CA PRO A 190 10.49 -14.91 -1.11
C PRO A 190 9.83 -15.30 -2.44
N GLU A 191 10.24 -16.42 -3.02
CA GLU A 191 9.73 -16.90 -4.31
C GLU A 191 8.30 -17.48 -4.21
N ALA A 192 7.84 -17.80 -2.99
CA ALA A 192 6.50 -18.28 -2.70
C ALA A 192 5.52 -17.14 -2.36
N LEU A 193 6.03 -15.92 -2.16
CA LEU A 193 5.24 -14.72 -1.89
C LEU A 193 5.33 -13.72 -3.04
N VAL A 194 4.59 -14.01 -4.10
CA VAL A 194 4.49 -13.16 -5.29
C VAL A 194 3.15 -12.45 -5.31
N GLY A 195 3.20 -11.13 -5.30
CA GLY A 195 2.06 -10.27 -5.58
C GLY A 195 2.35 -9.35 -6.76
N CYS A 196 1.63 -8.24 -6.81
CA CYS A 196 1.70 -7.22 -7.87
C CYS A 196 1.85 -5.80 -7.31
N GLY A 197 2.18 -5.70 -6.01
CA GLY A 197 2.37 -4.45 -5.30
C GLY A 197 3.73 -3.78 -5.56
N PRO A 198 3.95 -2.60 -4.95
CA PRO A 198 5.13 -1.78 -5.16
C PRO A 198 6.45 -2.37 -4.63
N PHE A 199 6.39 -3.32 -3.69
CA PHE A 199 7.58 -3.97 -3.12
C PHE A 199 7.49 -5.50 -3.21
N LYS A 200 8.64 -6.15 -3.30
CA LYS A 200 8.80 -7.62 -3.31
C LYS A 200 9.40 -8.07 -2.00
N LEU A 201 8.98 -9.23 -1.50
CA LEU A 201 9.64 -9.86 -0.37
C LEU A 201 11.10 -10.20 -0.73
N VAL A 202 12.02 -9.86 0.17
CA VAL A 202 13.44 -10.24 0.09
C VAL A 202 13.78 -11.23 1.18
N GLU A 203 13.33 -10.95 2.40
CA GLU A 203 13.62 -11.78 3.56
C GLU A 203 12.51 -11.61 4.60
N TRP A 204 12.14 -12.71 5.24
CA TRP A 204 11.36 -12.68 6.46
C TRP A 204 12.03 -13.57 7.52
N ALA A 205 12.60 -12.92 8.52
CA ALA A 205 13.08 -13.58 9.73
C ALA A 205 11.99 -13.47 10.79
N LYS A 206 11.25 -14.57 11.00
CA LYS A 206 10.10 -14.60 11.90
C LYS A 206 10.47 -14.08 13.31
N GLY A 207 9.67 -13.13 13.81
CA GLY A 207 9.87 -12.49 15.11
C GLY A 207 11.02 -11.47 15.16
N ALA A 208 11.76 -11.27 14.05
CA ALA A 208 12.90 -10.35 13.99
C ALA A 208 12.68 -9.23 12.97
N HIS A 209 12.55 -9.55 11.68
CA HIS A 209 12.40 -8.54 10.63
C HIS A 209 11.75 -9.04 9.35
N LEU A 210 11.27 -8.07 8.56
CA LEU A 210 10.77 -8.22 7.21
C LEU A 210 11.48 -7.21 6.31
N VAL A 211 12.10 -7.67 5.23
CA VAL A 211 12.78 -6.82 4.23
C VAL A 211 12.05 -6.94 2.91
N MET A 212 11.73 -5.79 2.33
CA MET A 212 11.07 -5.70 1.03
C MET A 212 11.78 -4.68 0.14
N ASP A 213 12.07 -5.06 -1.11
CA ASP A 213 12.72 -4.21 -2.10
C ASP A 213 11.72 -3.71 -3.13
N ARG A 214 11.96 -2.50 -3.65
CA ARG A 214 11.13 -1.92 -4.71
C ARG A 214 11.00 -2.90 -5.88
N PHE A 215 9.77 -3.01 -6.40
CA PHE A 215 9.52 -3.62 -7.69
C PHE A 215 9.63 -2.57 -8.79
N ASP A 216 10.77 -2.52 -9.49
CA ASP A 216 11.02 -1.48 -10.52
C ASP A 216 10.03 -1.52 -11.70
N LYS A 217 9.26 -2.61 -11.85
CA LYS A 217 8.21 -2.75 -12.87
C LYS A 217 6.80 -2.53 -12.30
N TYR A 218 6.67 -1.87 -11.16
CA TYR A 218 5.38 -1.51 -10.60
C TYR A 218 4.58 -0.66 -11.60
N PHE A 219 3.26 -0.90 -11.66
CA PHE A 219 2.42 -0.40 -12.74
C PHE A 219 2.08 1.10 -12.62
N GLU A 220 2.33 1.73 -11.47
CA GLU A 220 2.21 3.17 -11.29
C GLU A 220 3.56 3.87 -11.56
N PRO A 221 3.66 4.65 -12.66
CA PRO A 221 4.90 5.31 -13.02
C PRO A 221 5.43 6.21 -11.90
N GLY A 222 6.72 6.11 -11.63
CA GLY A 222 7.39 6.93 -10.62
C GLY A 222 7.27 6.39 -9.18
N LEU A 223 6.37 5.45 -8.90
CA LEU A 223 6.19 4.83 -7.60
C LEU A 223 6.79 3.41 -7.53
N PRO A 224 7.12 2.92 -6.32
CA PRO A 224 7.29 3.69 -5.09
C PRO A 224 8.59 4.52 -5.12
N SER A 225 8.66 5.58 -4.29
CA SER A 225 9.88 6.42 -4.21
C SER A 225 11.05 5.72 -3.51
N LEU A 226 10.79 4.90 -2.49
CA LEU A 226 11.81 4.21 -1.70
C LEU A 226 12.47 3.07 -2.48
N ASP A 227 13.71 2.72 -2.13
CA ASP A 227 14.36 1.49 -2.63
C ASP A 227 13.98 0.27 -1.80
N ARG A 228 13.81 0.46 -0.48
CA ARG A 228 13.61 -0.63 0.48
C ARG A 228 12.73 -0.21 1.65
N VAL A 229 11.98 -1.16 2.18
CA VAL A 229 11.30 -1.08 3.47
C VAL A 229 11.79 -2.22 4.35
N VAL A 230 12.20 -1.89 5.58
CA VAL A 230 12.60 -2.86 6.61
C VAL A 230 11.68 -2.68 7.81
N ILE A 231 10.87 -3.67 8.12
CA ILE A 231 10.03 -3.69 9.33
C ILE A 231 10.75 -4.56 10.37
N ARG A 232 11.15 -3.97 11.49
CA ARG A 232 11.78 -4.66 12.63
C ARG A 232 10.72 -4.92 13.69
N THR A 233 10.64 -6.16 14.15
CA THR A 233 9.77 -6.54 15.26
C THR A 233 10.45 -6.14 16.57
N ILE A 234 9.95 -5.09 17.23
CA ILE A 234 10.49 -4.58 18.49
C ILE A 234 9.33 -4.44 19.47
N LYS A 235 9.17 -5.40 20.38
CA LYS A 235 8.00 -5.49 21.29
C LYS A 235 7.99 -4.42 22.37
N ASP A 236 9.17 -4.04 22.86
CA ASP A 236 9.29 -3.09 23.95
C ASP A 236 9.26 -1.64 23.42
N PRO A 237 8.28 -0.81 23.82
CA PRO A 237 8.15 0.55 23.30
C PRO A 237 9.33 1.45 23.71
N VAL A 238 9.96 1.22 24.87
CA VAL A 238 11.14 2.00 25.29
C VAL A 238 12.31 1.73 24.34
N THR A 239 12.50 0.49 23.93
CA THR A 239 13.49 0.08 22.93
C THR A 239 13.18 0.68 21.55
N GLN A 240 11.91 0.71 21.13
CA GLN A 240 11.50 1.40 19.90
C GLN A 240 11.90 2.89 19.92
N MET A 241 11.55 3.59 21.00
CA MET A 241 11.86 5.02 21.17
C MET A 241 13.37 5.28 21.20
N ALA A 242 14.14 4.43 21.88
CA ALA A 242 15.59 4.53 21.92
C ALA A 242 16.22 4.33 20.53
N ALA A 243 15.78 3.32 19.78
CA ALA A 243 16.24 3.06 18.41
C ALA A 243 15.88 4.20 17.45
N PHE A 244 14.67 4.76 17.59
CA PHE A 244 14.25 5.95 16.83
C PHE A 244 15.12 7.18 17.15
N LYS A 245 15.39 7.42 18.45
CA LYS A 245 16.28 8.51 18.89
C LYS A 245 17.71 8.34 18.36
N ALA A 246 18.21 7.11 18.28
CA ALA A 246 19.52 6.77 17.72
C ALA A 246 19.56 6.87 16.18
N GLY A 247 18.42 7.06 15.52
CA GLY A 247 18.33 7.09 14.06
C GLY A 247 18.46 5.71 13.41
N GLU A 248 18.22 4.64 14.16
CA GLU A 248 18.14 3.27 13.64
C GLU A 248 16.77 2.93 13.05
N ILE A 249 15.74 3.65 13.48
CA ILE A 249 14.34 3.53 13.04
C ILE A 249 13.90 4.91 12.55
N ASP A 250 13.14 4.94 11.46
CA ASP A 250 12.58 6.13 10.83
C ASP A 250 11.10 6.33 11.15
N PHE A 251 10.39 5.25 11.53
CA PHE A 251 8.96 5.27 11.83
C PHE A 251 8.61 4.23 12.90
N ILE A 252 7.81 4.62 13.91
CA ILE A 252 7.24 3.69 14.89
C ILE A 252 5.75 3.54 14.58
N ALA A 253 5.32 2.34 14.21
CA ALA A 253 3.98 2.10 13.70
C ALA A 253 2.90 1.99 14.79
N ASP A 254 3.27 1.59 16.01
CA ASP A 254 2.36 1.23 17.09
C ASP A 254 2.65 1.99 18.40
N LEU A 255 2.98 3.29 18.28
CA LEU A 255 3.23 4.13 19.44
C LEU A 255 1.96 4.32 20.30
N SER A 256 1.99 3.80 21.53
CA SER A 256 0.92 4.04 22.52
C SER A 256 0.84 5.51 22.94
N ALA A 257 -0.38 5.96 23.26
CA ALA A 257 -0.65 7.30 23.78
C ALA A 257 0.17 7.64 25.03
N ASP A 258 0.43 6.65 25.89
CA ASP A 258 1.20 6.81 27.14
C ASP A 258 2.66 7.25 26.90
N HIS A 259 3.18 7.01 25.71
CA HIS A 259 4.58 7.33 25.36
C HIS A 259 4.72 8.62 24.55
N VAL A 260 3.61 9.27 24.16
CA VAL A 260 3.63 10.47 23.32
C VAL A 260 4.39 11.62 23.99
N ASP A 261 4.07 11.93 25.25
CA ASP A 261 4.74 13.04 25.96
C ASP A 261 6.22 12.73 26.23
N THR A 262 6.55 11.44 26.43
CA THR A 262 7.94 11.00 26.57
C THR A 262 8.73 11.21 25.28
N ILE A 263 8.20 10.79 24.12
CA ILE A 263 8.84 11.05 22.82
C ILE A 263 8.99 12.54 22.57
N ARG A 264 7.96 13.37 22.83
CA ARG A 264 8.03 14.82 22.61
C ARG A 264 9.16 15.45 23.43
N ALA A 265 9.27 15.07 24.70
CA ALA A 265 10.30 15.59 25.59
C ALA A 265 11.72 15.13 25.17
N GLN A 266 11.86 13.86 24.77
CA GLN A 266 13.17 13.27 24.47
C GLN A 266 13.67 13.50 23.04
N ASN A 267 12.76 13.76 22.10
CA ASN A 267 13.07 13.95 20.69
C ASN A 267 12.15 15.03 20.07
N PRO A 268 12.49 16.32 20.25
CA PRO A 268 11.68 17.44 19.73
C PRO A 268 11.54 17.49 18.21
N ARG A 269 12.34 16.72 17.46
CA ARG A 269 12.24 16.59 15.99
C ARG A 269 11.30 15.48 15.55
N ALA A 270 10.80 14.66 16.48
CA ALA A 270 9.85 13.61 16.16
C ALA A 270 8.54 14.23 15.68
N HIS A 271 8.10 13.81 14.49
CA HIS A 271 6.75 14.12 14.04
C HIS A 271 5.80 13.04 14.57
N ILE A 272 4.85 13.45 15.41
CA ILE A 272 3.86 12.54 16.00
C ILE A 272 2.54 12.75 15.29
N MET A 273 2.08 11.71 14.60
CA MET A 273 0.77 11.69 13.97
C MET A 273 -0.27 11.23 14.98
N THR A 274 -1.43 11.89 15.03
CA THR A 274 -2.54 11.54 15.93
C THR A 274 -3.88 11.64 15.22
N GLY A 275 -4.82 10.74 15.50
CA GLY A 275 -6.21 10.86 15.05
C GLY A 275 -6.49 10.15 13.72
N LYS A 276 -7.33 10.75 12.84
CA LYS A 276 -7.73 10.12 11.57
C LYS A 276 -6.54 9.75 10.67
N GLU A 277 -5.44 10.48 10.80
CA GLU A 277 -4.20 10.28 10.03
C GLU A 277 -3.43 9.00 10.42
N THR A 278 -3.76 8.36 11.55
CA THR A 278 -3.11 7.13 12.04
C THR A 278 -3.93 5.86 11.76
N THR A 279 -5.04 5.97 11.04
CA THR A 279 -5.88 4.82 10.67
C THR A 279 -5.63 4.48 9.19
N PRO A 280 -5.02 3.31 8.87
CA PRO A 280 -4.71 2.93 7.48
C PRO A 280 -5.90 2.57 6.59
#